data_AF-K7ZE72-F1
#
_entry.id   AF-K7ZE72-F1
#
_cell.length_a   1.000
_cell.length_b   1.000
_cell.length_c   1.000
_cell.angle_alpha   90.00
_cell.angle_beta   90.00
_cell.angle_gamma   90.00
#
_symmetry.space_group_name_H-M   'P 1'
#
loop_
_entity.id
_entity.type
_entity.pdbx_description
1 polymer ?
#
loop_
_entity_poly.entity_id
_entity_poly.type
_entity_poly.pdbx_seq_one_letter_code
_entity_poly.pdbx_strand_id
1 'polypeptide(L)'
;MKKVLMVALLMAGVQAQADTEMRVYTNAEGCSVVQETRTNGTTYDIEIAGQRAFVGILHDKSTGDIAAFCDDVQITNTAKGLKMECAKNQNGGLTTRGAAELGLLKDGTLTSISVIGQVKKLMGWQTDTEISCANLEEDIGP
;
A
#
# COMPACT_ATOMS: atom_id res chain seq x y z
N MET A 1 46.20 31.69 -35.07
CA MET A 1 45.61 30.33 -35.04
C MET A 1 45.70 29.77 -33.63
N LYS A 2 44.58 29.70 -32.90
CA LYS A 2 44.36 28.73 -31.81
C LYS A 2 42.86 28.69 -31.55
N LYS A 3 42.25 27.62 -32.06
CA LYS A 3 40.85 27.25 -31.82
C LYS A 3 40.76 26.77 -30.38
N VAL A 4 39.84 27.28 -29.59
CA VAL A 4 39.40 26.64 -28.36
C VAL A 4 37.90 26.43 -28.49
N LEU A 5 37.54 25.21 -28.89
CA LEU A 5 36.21 24.66 -28.79
C LEU A 5 35.92 24.51 -27.29
N MET A 6 35.01 25.31 -26.73
CA MET A 6 34.35 24.93 -25.48
C MET A 6 33.14 24.09 -25.85
N VAL A 7 33.31 22.78 -25.68
CA VAL A 7 32.22 21.82 -25.68
C VAL A 7 31.35 22.13 -24.46
N ALA A 8 30.19 22.73 -24.70
CA ALA A 8 29.14 22.77 -23.70
C ALA A 8 28.58 21.36 -23.55
N LEU A 9 29.08 20.62 -22.55
CA LEU A 9 28.35 19.49 -21.98
C LEU A 9 27.10 20.07 -21.33
N LEU A 10 26.02 20.19 -22.11
CA LEU A 10 24.68 20.28 -21.56
C LEU A 10 24.43 18.94 -20.89
N MET A 11 24.66 18.91 -19.58
CA MET A 11 24.15 17.85 -18.72
C MET A 11 22.65 17.82 -18.95
N ALA A 12 22.19 16.86 -19.75
CA ALA A 12 20.84 16.37 -19.68
C ALA A 12 20.69 15.76 -18.27
N GLY A 13 20.39 16.62 -17.30
CA GLY A 13 19.78 16.23 -16.06
C GLY A 13 18.40 15.68 -16.41
N VAL A 14 18.36 14.44 -16.89
CA VAL A 14 17.15 13.64 -16.91
C VAL A 14 16.86 13.37 -15.44
N GLN A 15 16.18 14.31 -14.78
CA GLN A 15 15.44 14.00 -13.58
C GLN A 15 14.31 13.08 -14.03
N ALA A 16 14.58 11.78 -14.00
CA ALA A 16 13.53 10.80 -13.96
C ALA A 16 12.79 11.00 -12.63
N GLN A 17 11.83 11.94 -12.60
CA GLN A 17 10.74 11.85 -11.65
C GLN A 17 10.04 10.54 -11.97
N ALA A 18 10.31 9.50 -11.18
CA ALA A 18 9.49 8.31 -11.21
C ALA A 18 8.06 8.75 -10.90
N ASP A 19 7.14 8.47 -11.81
CA ASP A 19 5.70 8.75 -11.70
C ASP A 19 5.16 8.22 -10.37
N THR A 20 5.13 9.10 -9.37
CA THR A 20 4.63 8.82 -8.02
C THR A 20 3.37 9.64 -7.87
N GLU A 21 2.23 8.97 -7.82
CA GLU A 21 0.92 9.58 -7.57
C GLU A 21 0.54 9.35 -6.12
N MET A 22 0.24 10.43 -5.39
CA MET A 22 -0.22 10.36 -4.00
C MET A 22 -1.65 10.86 -3.90
N ARG A 23 -2.50 10.12 -3.18
CA ARG A 23 -3.87 10.51 -2.83
C ARG A 23 -4.07 10.31 -1.34
N VAL A 24 -4.85 11.19 -0.71
CA VAL A 24 -5.20 11.08 0.70
C VAL A 24 -6.69 10.84 0.77
N TYR A 25 -7.10 9.86 1.58
CA TYR A 25 -8.50 9.59 1.85
C TYR A 25 -8.78 9.76 3.33
N THR A 26 -9.92 10.34 3.68
CA THR A 26 -10.32 10.54 5.07
C THR A 26 -11.80 10.19 5.27
N ASN A 27 -12.21 10.02 6.53
CA ASN A 27 -13.62 9.90 6.88
C ASN A 27 -13.95 10.66 8.18
N ALA A 28 -15.24 10.79 8.48
CA ALA A 28 -15.73 11.49 9.68
C ALA A 28 -15.35 10.83 11.02
N GLU A 29 -14.91 9.56 10.99
CA GLU A 29 -14.46 8.80 12.17
C GLU A 29 -13.00 9.10 12.52
N GLY A 30 -12.31 9.92 11.71
CA GLY A 30 -10.91 10.28 11.90
C GLY A 30 -9.94 9.24 11.36
N CYS A 31 -10.37 8.37 10.44
CA CYS A 31 -9.45 7.56 9.66
C CYS A 31 -8.81 8.40 8.56
N SER A 32 -7.50 8.19 8.35
CA SER A 32 -6.74 8.71 7.23
C SER A 32 -6.03 7.56 6.52
N VAL A 33 -6.04 7.58 5.19
CA VAL A 33 -5.31 6.65 4.34
C VAL A 33 -4.50 7.43 3.32
N VAL A 34 -3.18 7.27 3.33
CA VAL A 34 -2.31 7.79 2.28
C VAL A 34 -2.08 6.68 1.26
N GLN A 35 -2.63 6.85 0.07
CA GLN A 35 -2.36 5.99 -1.08
C GLN A 35 -1.18 6.55 -1.85
N GLU A 36 -0.15 5.73 -2.06
CA GLU A 36 0.98 6.05 -2.92
C GLU A 36 1.08 5.01 -4.04
N THR A 37 0.91 5.45 -5.28
CA THR A 37 1.05 4.63 -6.49
C THR A 37 2.38 4.92 -7.16
N ARG A 38 3.15 3.87 -7.42
CA ARG A 38 4.40 3.88 -8.17
C ARG A 38 4.36 2.87 -9.31
N THR A 39 5.36 2.91 -10.17
CA THR A 39 5.55 1.94 -11.28
C THR A 39 5.66 0.47 -10.85
N ASN A 40 5.90 0.20 -9.57
CA ASN A 40 6.01 -1.15 -9.02
C ASN A 40 4.86 -1.48 -8.06
N GLY A 41 3.75 -0.74 -8.11
CA GLY A 41 2.54 -1.02 -7.33
C GLY A 41 2.06 0.13 -6.46
N THR A 42 1.06 -0.17 -5.64
CA THR A 42 0.36 0.80 -4.80
C THR A 42 0.48 0.42 -3.34
N THR A 43 0.70 1.41 -2.48
CA THR A 43 0.77 1.24 -1.04
C THR A 43 -0.27 2.12 -0.35
N TYR A 44 -0.70 1.69 0.82
CA TYR A 44 -1.67 2.37 1.67
C TYR A 44 -1.11 2.43 3.09
N ASP A 45 -0.84 3.63 3.60
CA ASP A 45 -0.55 3.88 5.03
C ASP A 45 -1.85 4.33 5.69
N ILE A 46 -2.31 3.57 6.68
CA ILE A 46 -3.60 3.77 7.35
C ILE A 46 -3.34 4.23 8.78
N GLU A 47 -4.03 5.28 9.20
CA GLU A 47 -4.03 5.76 10.58
C GLU A 47 -5.48 5.97 11.07
N ILE A 48 -5.82 5.42 12.24
CA ILE A 48 -7.08 5.67 12.93
C ILE A 48 -6.90 5.50 14.44
N ALA A 49 -7.39 6.44 15.25
CA ALA A 49 -7.36 6.36 16.72
C ALA A 49 -5.97 5.99 17.32
N GLY A 50 -4.88 6.44 16.68
CA GLY A 50 -3.50 6.14 17.09
C GLY A 50 -2.98 4.75 16.71
N GLN A 51 -3.79 3.92 16.04
CA GLN A 51 -3.34 2.69 15.40
C GLN A 51 -2.86 2.97 13.98
N ARG A 52 -1.85 2.23 13.53
CA ARG A 52 -1.32 2.32 12.17
C ARG A 52 -1.21 0.95 11.53
N ALA A 53 -1.51 0.86 10.24
CA ALA A 53 -1.23 -0.30 9.41
C ALA A 53 -0.69 0.13 8.05
N PHE A 54 0.03 -0.79 7.42
CA PHE A 54 0.56 -0.59 6.07
C PHE A 54 0.13 -1.76 5.20
N VAL A 55 -0.45 -1.45 4.04
CA VAL A 55 -0.85 -2.44 3.03
C VAL A 55 -0.16 -2.10 1.72
N GLY A 56 0.62 -3.04 1.20
CA GLY A 56 1.24 -2.93 -0.13
C GLY A 56 0.59 -3.90 -1.12
N ILE A 57 0.43 -3.46 -2.36
CA ILE A 57 0.12 -4.26 -3.55
C ILE A 57 1.25 -3.98 -4.54
N LEU A 58 2.33 -4.75 -4.47
CA LEU A 58 3.53 -4.50 -5.26
C LEU A 58 3.55 -5.43 -6.49
N HIS A 59 3.82 -4.89 -7.67
CA HIS A 59 4.09 -5.66 -8.87
C HIS A 59 5.59 -5.99 -8.90
N ASP A 60 5.96 -7.25 -8.66
CA ASP A 60 7.27 -7.74 -9.09
C ASP A 60 7.22 -7.84 -10.63
N LYS A 61 8.24 -7.35 -11.33
CA LYS A 61 8.31 -7.37 -12.80
C LYS A 61 8.96 -8.65 -13.34
N SER A 62 9.33 -9.60 -12.50
CA SER A 62 9.95 -10.87 -12.91
C SER A 62 8.95 -12.02 -13.07
N THR A 63 7.84 -11.98 -12.34
CA THR A 63 6.68 -12.89 -12.42
C THR A 63 5.45 -12.03 -12.13
N GLY A 64 4.30 -12.24 -12.77
CA GLY A 64 3.09 -11.40 -12.60
C GLY A 64 2.44 -11.52 -11.22
N ASP A 65 3.23 -11.59 -10.16
CA ASP A 65 2.87 -11.78 -8.78
C ASP A 65 2.68 -10.42 -8.10
N ILE A 66 1.62 -10.35 -7.32
CA ILE A 66 1.39 -9.26 -6.39
C ILE A 66 2.11 -9.64 -5.10
N ALA A 67 3.24 -8.99 -4.79
CA ALA A 67 3.86 -9.07 -3.47
C ALA A 67 3.07 -8.13 -2.54
N ALA A 68 2.18 -8.72 -1.74
CA ALA A 68 1.47 -7.98 -0.71
C ALA A 68 2.16 -8.14 0.66
N PHE A 69 1.55 -7.59 1.70
CA PHE A 69 1.87 -7.58 3.14
C PHE A 69 2.60 -8.80 3.76
N CYS A 70 2.68 -9.96 3.08
CA CYS A 70 3.45 -11.13 3.49
C CYS A 70 3.83 -12.06 2.33
N ASP A 71 4.73 -13.02 2.59
CA ASP A 71 5.04 -14.13 1.69
C ASP A 71 3.81 -15.06 1.51
N ASP A 72 3.53 -15.51 0.28
CA ASP A 72 2.37 -16.34 -0.11
C ASP A 72 0.99 -15.70 0.12
N VAL A 73 0.83 -14.42 -0.23
CA VAL A 73 -0.48 -13.76 -0.19
C VAL A 73 -1.47 -14.42 -1.16
N GLN A 74 -2.68 -14.71 -0.66
CA GLN A 74 -3.82 -15.08 -1.48
C GLN A 74 -4.63 -13.83 -1.80
N ILE A 75 -4.89 -13.59 -3.08
CA ILE A 75 -5.61 -12.41 -3.55
C ILE A 75 -6.90 -12.83 -4.22
N THR A 76 -7.99 -12.24 -3.77
CA THR A 76 -9.34 -12.55 -4.24
C THR A 76 -10.09 -11.27 -4.53
N ASN A 77 -10.73 -11.19 -5.69
CA ASN A 77 -11.68 -10.12 -5.98
C ASN A 77 -12.95 -10.33 -5.15
N THR A 78 -13.44 -9.29 -4.49
CA THR A 78 -14.67 -9.32 -3.70
C THR A 78 -15.70 -8.36 -4.27
N ALA A 79 -16.92 -8.39 -3.74
CA ALA A 79 -17.95 -7.42 -4.11
C ALA A 79 -17.57 -5.97 -3.75
N LYS A 80 -16.65 -5.79 -2.77
CA LYS A 80 -16.15 -4.46 -2.38
C LYS A 80 -14.98 -4.02 -3.25
N GLY A 81 -14.14 -4.93 -3.69
CA GLY A 81 -12.93 -4.63 -4.43
C GLY A 81 -11.94 -5.78 -4.36
N LEU A 82 -10.91 -5.64 -3.52
CA LEU A 82 -9.80 -6.58 -3.43
C LEU A 82 -9.60 -7.07 -2.01
N LYS A 83 -9.47 -8.38 -1.80
CA LYS A 83 -9.07 -8.97 -0.53
C LYS A 83 -7.73 -9.68 -0.67
N MET A 84 -6.87 -9.45 0.31
CA MET A 84 -5.56 -10.05 0.46
C MET A 84 -5.53 -10.82 1.77
N GLU A 85 -5.09 -12.07 1.74
CA GLU A 85 -5.04 -12.92 2.92
C GLU A 85 -3.69 -13.61 3.04
N CYS A 86 -3.22 -13.67 4.27
CA CYS A 86 -1.98 -14.31 4.64
C CYS A 86 -2.27 -15.38 5.68
N ALA A 87 -2.12 -16.65 5.32
CA ALA A 87 -2.43 -17.74 6.25
C ALA A 87 -1.40 -17.87 7.38
N LYS A 88 -0.12 -17.63 7.07
CA LYS A 88 1.00 -17.72 8.01
C LYS A 88 2.25 -17.05 7.43
N ASN A 89 2.87 -16.14 8.18
CA ASN A 89 4.17 -15.55 7.86
C ASN A 89 5.12 -15.61 9.08
N GLN A 90 6.43 -15.60 8.85
CA GLN A 90 7.42 -15.38 9.91
C GLN A 90 7.81 -13.91 9.91
N ASN A 91 7.56 -13.21 11.02
CA ASN A 91 7.91 -11.80 11.17
C ASN A 91 8.68 -11.60 12.49
N GLY A 92 9.98 -11.33 12.40
CA GLY A 92 10.79 -11.00 13.57
C GLY A 92 10.81 -12.08 14.67
N GLY A 93 10.74 -13.37 14.29
CA GLY A 93 10.68 -14.49 15.25
C GLY A 93 9.27 -14.81 15.77
N LEU A 94 8.25 -14.07 15.32
CA LEU A 94 6.85 -14.36 15.59
C LEU A 94 6.21 -15.00 14.35
N THR A 95 5.33 -15.98 14.58
CA THR A 95 4.45 -16.48 13.53
C THR A 95 3.21 -15.59 13.49
N THR A 96 2.98 -14.93 12.36
CA THR A 96 1.84 -14.01 12.17
C THR A 96 0.91 -14.52 11.07
N ARG A 97 -0.30 -13.98 11.01
CA ARG A 97 -1.24 -14.13 9.90
C ARG A 97 -2.09 -12.87 9.81
N GLY A 98 -2.78 -12.67 8.69
CA GLY A 98 -3.61 -11.48 8.57
C GLY A 98 -4.42 -11.43 7.29
N ALA A 99 -5.24 -10.40 7.17
CA ALA A 99 -5.99 -10.10 5.97
C ALA A 99 -6.15 -8.58 5.83
N ALA A 100 -6.22 -8.12 4.59
CA ALA A 100 -6.63 -6.77 4.26
C ALA A 100 -7.69 -6.81 3.17
N GLU A 101 -8.73 -5.99 3.28
CA GLU A 101 -9.75 -5.83 2.24
C GLU A 101 -9.87 -4.35 1.87
N LEU A 102 -9.73 -4.06 0.58
CA LEU A 102 -9.90 -2.76 -0.04
C LEU A 102 -11.28 -2.71 -0.71
N GLY A 103 -12.07 -1.70 -0.35
CA GLY A 103 -13.23 -1.30 -1.13
C GLY A 103 -12.81 -0.33 -2.22
N LEU A 104 -12.99 -0.71 -3.47
CA LEU A 104 -12.56 0.05 -4.64
C LEU A 104 -13.74 0.27 -5.58
N LEU A 105 -13.92 1.51 -6.03
CA LEU A 105 -14.78 1.81 -7.17
C LEU A 105 -14.15 1.29 -8.47
N LYS A 106 -14.93 1.28 -9.55
CA LYS A 106 -14.48 0.79 -10.87
C LYS A 106 -13.29 1.58 -11.45
N ASP A 107 -13.14 2.83 -11.03
CA ASP A 107 -12.04 3.72 -11.42
C ASP A 107 -10.81 3.60 -10.51
N GLY A 108 -10.85 2.71 -9.51
CA GLY A 108 -9.77 2.49 -8.54
C GLY A 108 -9.84 3.38 -7.30
N THR A 109 -10.86 4.23 -7.17
CA THR A 109 -11.03 5.10 -5.98
C THR A 109 -11.26 4.25 -4.72
N LEU A 110 -10.49 4.52 -3.67
CA LEU A 110 -10.61 3.84 -2.39
C LEU A 110 -11.82 4.37 -1.60
N THR A 111 -12.67 3.46 -1.14
CA THR A 111 -13.90 3.76 -0.38
C THR A 111 -13.93 3.11 1.00
N SER A 112 -13.15 2.05 1.19
CA SER A 112 -12.94 1.44 2.50
C SER A 112 -11.63 0.67 2.52
N ILE A 113 -11.06 0.51 3.71
CA ILE A 113 -9.93 -0.37 3.95
C ILE A 113 -10.12 -1.04 5.31
N SER A 114 -9.91 -2.34 5.38
CA SER A 114 -9.86 -3.07 6.64
C SER A 114 -8.60 -3.91 6.70
N VAL A 115 -8.01 -4.00 7.89
CA VAL A 115 -6.79 -4.75 8.15
C VAL A 115 -6.96 -5.51 9.47
N ILE A 116 -6.73 -6.81 9.44
CA ILE A 116 -6.61 -7.64 10.64
C ILE A 116 -5.26 -8.34 10.64
N GLY A 117 -4.50 -8.14 11.72
CA GLY A 117 -3.23 -8.78 11.99
C GLY A 117 -3.32 -9.62 13.26
N GLN A 118 -2.81 -10.85 13.21
CA GLN A 118 -2.79 -11.76 14.35
C GLN A 118 -1.42 -12.38 14.56
N VAL A 119 -1.06 -12.56 15.82
CA VAL A 119 0.19 -13.20 16.24
C VAL A 119 -0.11 -14.54 16.91
N LYS A 120 0.67 -15.57 16.58
CA LYS A 120 0.58 -16.87 17.24
C LYS A 120 1.16 -16.79 18.65
N LYS A 121 0.36 -17.13 19.65
CA LYS A 121 0.74 -17.30 21.05
C LYS A 121 0.49 -18.75 21.50
N LEU A 122 0.84 -19.06 22.75
CA LEU A 122 0.73 -20.41 23.31
C LEU A 122 -0.70 -20.99 23.21
N MET A 123 -1.72 -20.16 23.45
CA MET A 123 -3.13 -20.57 23.48
C MET A 123 -3.87 -20.41 22.14
N GLY A 124 -3.19 -19.98 21.07
CA GLY A 124 -3.85 -19.75 19.77
C GLY A 124 -3.38 -18.49 19.06
N TRP A 125 -4.18 -18.05 18.10
CA TRP A 125 -3.98 -16.78 17.40
C TRP A 125 -4.63 -15.65 18.22
N GLN A 126 -3.89 -14.58 18.47
CA GLN A 126 -4.42 -13.37 19.12
C GLN A 126 -4.39 -12.20 18.15
N THR A 127 -5.47 -11.43 18.11
CA THR A 127 -5.53 -10.18 17.34
C THR A 127 -4.59 -9.16 17.95
N ASP A 128 -3.75 -8.60 17.10
CA ASP A 128 -2.73 -7.60 17.44
C ASP A 128 -3.04 -6.25 16.75
N THR A 129 -3.62 -6.31 15.55
CA THR A 129 -4.09 -5.14 14.81
C THR A 129 -5.48 -5.43 14.26
N GLU A 130 -6.39 -4.48 14.43
CA GLU A 130 -7.73 -4.52 13.85
C GLU A 130 -8.12 -3.08 13.50
N ILE A 131 -8.08 -2.76 12.21
CA ILE A 131 -8.42 -1.45 11.67
C ILE A 131 -9.53 -1.64 10.65
N SER A 132 -10.54 -0.79 10.71
CA SER A 132 -11.61 -0.73 9.72
C SER A 132 -11.99 0.72 9.47
N CYS A 133 -11.80 1.15 8.22
CA CYS A 133 -12.20 2.46 7.75
C CYS A 133 -13.20 2.29 6.62
N ALA A 134 -14.36 2.92 6.74
CA ALA A 134 -15.41 2.94 5.74
C ALA A 134 -15.79 4.39 5.39
N ASN A 135 -16.50 4.56 4.28
CA ASN A 135 -16.91 5.87 3.78
C ASN A 135 -15.71 6.82 3.60
N LEU A 136 -14.63 6.28 3.06
CA LEU A 136 -13.45 7.07 2.72
C LEU A 136 -13.77 7.95 1.51
N GLU A 137 -13.42 9.22 1.61
CA GLU A 137 -13.52 10.20 0.55
C GLU A 137 -12.13 10.78 0.29
N GLU A 138 -11.80 11.01 -0.98
CA GLU A 138 -10.51 11.63 -1.35
C GLU A 138 -10.47 13.08 -0.87
N ASP A 139 -9.49 13.40 -0.03
CA ASP A 139 -9.19 14.76 0.38
C ASP A 139 -8.40 15.45 -0.73
N ILE A 140 -9.14 16.15 -1.58
CA ILE A 140 -8.60 16.91 -2.72
C ILE A 140 -8.01 18.28 -2.32
N GLY A 141 -8.00 18.61 -1.02
CA GLY A 141 -7.60 19.93 -0.53
C GLY A 141 -8.55 21.06 -0.97
N PRO A 142 -8.36 22.28 -0.45
CA PRO A 142 -9.09 23.48 -0.88
C PRO A 142 -8.66 24.02 -2.25
#